data_AF-A0A4U6VXV1-F1
#
_entry.id   AF-A0A4U6VXV1-F1
#
_cell.length_a   1.000
_cell.length_b   1.000
_cell.length_c   1.000
_cell.angle_alpha   90.00
_cell.angle_beta   90.00
_cell.angle_gamma   90.00
#
_symmetry.space_group_name_H-M   'P 1'
#
loop_
_entity.id
_entity.type
_entity.pdbx_description
1 polymer ?
#
loop_
_entity_poly.entity_id
_entity_poly.type
_entity_poly.pdbx_seq_one_letter_code
_entity_poly.pdbx_strand_id
1 'polypeptide(L)'
;MTDRSDGPIARLPEHLIVEIFIRLPVSEWVQIACVNKQWANIFEGDCLWQTAIARNWPSAGLQKRWPGPIPRGSPRRRFQALYVSENLVPSGGEIDELVGHTYLYLKEQLERPAMPPSSILHGTIIDQFIACGKTGEKAHDLSSKIWLAVIDGLEENQKTFLLLKHLAREGERG
;
A
#
# COMPACT_ATOMS: atom_id res chain seq x y z
N MET A 1 -28.20 1.11 -35.05
CA MET A 1 -27.39 0.02 -34.47
C MET A 1 -25.94 0.41 -34.67
N THR A 2 -25.39 1.23 -33.77
CA THR A 2 -24.05 1.83 -33.94
C THR A 2 -23.00 0.83 -33.49
N ASP A 3 -22.20 0.40 -34.46
CA ASP A 3 -20.92 -0.28 -34.30
C ASP A 3 -20.03 0.53 -33.34
N ARG A 4 -19.97 0.09 -32.07
CA ARG A 4 -18.99 0.58 -31.11
C ARG A 4 -17.67 -0.04 -31.54
N SER A 5 -16.95 0.68 -32.39
CA SER A 5 -15.56 0.38 -32.71
C SER A 5 -14.75 0.41 -31.42
N ASP A 6 -14.61 -0.74 -30.77
CA ASP A 6 -13.51 -1.01 -29.86
C ASP A 6 -12.22 -0.66 -30.61
N GLY A 7 -11.59 0.43 -30.20
CA GLY A 7 -10.37 0.94 -30.83
C GLY A 7 -9.29 -0.13 -30.92
N PRO A 8 -8.24 0.07 -31.73
CA PRO A 8 -7.26 -0.98 -32.02
C PRO A 8 -6.63 -1.63 -30.78
N ILE A 9 -6.53 -0.88 -29.68
CA ILE A 9 -6.01 -1.36 -28.39
C ILE A 9 -6.97 -2.35 -27.69
N ALA A 10 -8.28 -2.14 -27.75
CA ALA A 10 -9.26 -3.00 -27.09
C ALA A 10 -9.36 -4.40 -27.75
N ARG A 11 -8.89 -4.52 -28.99
CA ARG A 11 -8.80 -5.79 -29.73
C ARG A 11 -7.54 -6.61 -29.40
N LEU A 12 -6.60 -6.07 -28.64
CA LEU A 12 -5.40 -6.80 -28.25
C LEU A 12 -5.73 -7.88 -27.21
N PRO A 13 -5.00 -9.01 -27.22
CA PRO A 13 -5.01 -9.96 -26.11
C PRO A 13 -4.73 -9.28 -24.76
N GLU A 14 -5.44 -9.71 -23.70
CA GLU A 14 -5.36 -9.09 -22.38
C GLU A 14 -3.93 -8.96 -21.84
N HIS A 15 -3.09 -10.00 -22.00
CA HIS A 15 -1.70 -9.96 -21.54
C HIS A 15 -0.87 -8.87 -22.21
N LEU A 16 -1.16 -8.51 -23.47
CA LEU A 16 -0.49 -7.39 -24.14
C LEU A 16 -1.01 -6.04 -23.64
N ILE A 17 -2.30 -5.95 -23.32
CA ILE A 17 -2.88 -4.75 -22.71
C ILE A 17 -2.26 -4.51 -21.32
N VAL A 18 -2.12 -5.57 -20.51
CA VAL A 18 -1.44 -5.52 -19.21
C VAL A 18 0.01 -5.03 -19.38
N GLU A 19 0.78 -5.62 -20.30
CA GLU A 19 2.16 -5.19 -20.59
C GLU A 19 2.28 -3.72 -21.00
N ILE A 20 1.29 -3.19 -21.73
CA ILE A 20 1.22 -1.77 -22.06
C ILE A 20 0.96 -0.95 -20.79
N PHE A 21 -0.08 -1.29 -20.02
CA PHE A 21 -0.49 -0.53 -18.84
C PHE A 21 0.61 -0.46 -17.78
N ILE A 22 1.31 -1.57 -17.50
CA ILE A 22 2.35 -1.59 -16.47
C ILE A 22 3.60 -0.77 -16.84
N ARG A 23 3.73 -0.34 -18.10
CA ARG A 23 4.82 0.54 -18.56
C ARG A 23 4.45 2.02 -18.48
N LEU A 24 3.17 2.34 -18.29
CA LEU A 24 2.70 3.70 -18.12
C LEU A 24 2.88 4.15 -16.66
N PRO A 25 3.05 5.46 -16.39
CA PRO A 25 3.19 5.99 -15.05
C PRO A 25 2.03 5.57 -14.13
N VAL A 26 2.34 5.14 -12.91
CA VAL A 26 1.33 4.71 -11.91
C VAL A 26 0.29 5.80 -11.62
N SER A 27 0.70 7.07 -11.72
CA SER A 27 -0.19 8.23 -11.56
C SER A 27 -1.34 8.30 -12.59
N GLU A 28 -1.22 7.60 -13.71
CA GLU A 28 -2.23 7.58 -14.78
C GLU A 28 -3.17 6.38 -14.69
N TRP A 29 -2.87 5.41 -13.82
CA TRP A 29 -3.59 4.12 -13.80
C TRP A 29 -5.07 4.27 -13.43
N VAL A 30 -5.40 5.22 -12.57
CA VAL A 30 -6.80 5.51 -12.20
C VAL A 30 -7.57 6.01 -13.42
N GLN A 31 -6.99 6.93 -14.18
CA GLN A 31 -7.62 7.48 -15.39
C GLN A 31 -7.77 6.41 -16.47
N ILE A 32 -6.75 5.56 -16.65
CA ILE A 32 -6.79 4.44 -17.60
C ILE A 32 -7.89 3.44 -17.21
N ALA A 33 -8.01 3.07 -15.94
CA ALA A 33 -9.06 2.16 -15.47
C ALA A 33 -10.47 2.68 -15.74
N CYS A 34 -10.66 4.01 -15.84
CA CYS A 34 -11.95 4.64 -16.10
C CYS A 34 -12.35 4.71 -17.59
N VAL A 35 -11.48 4.32 -18.54
CA VAL A 35 -11.74 4.50 -19.98
C VAL A 35 -12.91 3.64 -20.46
N ASN A 36 -12.96 2.36 -20.06
CA ASN A 36 -14.06 1.46 -20.40
C ASN A 36 -14.14 0.29 -19.40
N LYS A 37 -15.21 -0.51 -19.48
CA LYS A 37 -15.45 -1.65 -18.58
C LYS A 37 -14.38 -2.74 -18.68
N GLN A 38 -13.88 -3.04 -19.87
CA GLN A 38 -12.84 -4.06 -20.06
C GLN A 38 -11.58 -3.66 -19.30
N TRP A 39 -11.18 -2.40 -19.39
CA TRP A 39 -9.97 -1.90 -18.74
C TRP A 39 -10.16 -1.85 -17.23
N ALA A 40 -11.32 -1.40 -16.74
CA ALA A 40 -11.67 -1.48 -15.32
C ALA A 40 -11.52 -2.91 -14.76
N ASN A 41 -12.06 -3.91 -15.47
CA ASN A 41 -11.96 -5.32 -15.07
C ASN A 41 -10.50 -5.80 -15.01
N ILE A 42 -9.62 -5.34 -15.91
CA ILE A 42 -8.19 -5.67 -15.87
C ILE A 42 -7.54 -5.11 -14.59
N PHE A 43 -7.88 -3.88 -14.17
CA PHE A 43 -7.37 -3.28 -12.92
C PHE A 43 -7.97 -3.90 -11.66
N GLU A 44 -9.14 -4.53 -11.74
CA GLU A 44 -9.71 -5.32 -10.65
C GLU A 44 -9.04 -6.70 -10.52
N GLY A 45 -8.49 -7.23 -11.62
CA GLY A 45 -7.84 -8.53 -11.66
C GLY A 45 -6.44 -8.57 -11.05
N ASP A 46 -6.11 -9.69 -10.41
CA ASP A 46 -4.81 -9.92 -9.77
C ASP A 46 -3.63 -9.94 -10.75
N CYS A 47 -3.86 -10.37 -12.00
CA CYS A 47 -2.83 -10.56 -13.03
C CYS A 47 -2.04 -9.27 -13.30
N LEU A 48 -2.72 -8.13 -13.44
CA LEU A 48 -2.07 -6.84 -13.68
C LEU A 48 -1.12 -6.48 -12.53
N TRP A 49 -1.59 -6.60 -11.29
CA TRP A 49 -0.81 -6.24 -10.11
C TRP A 49 0.37 -7.19 -9.88
N GLN A 50 0.18 -8.50 -10.08
CA GLN A 50 1.26 -9.49 -9.99
C GLN A 50 2.35 -9.22 -11.04
N THR A 51 1.95 -8.92 -12.27
CA THR A 51 2.88 -8.62 -13.37
C THR A 51 3.64 -7.32 -13.08
N ALA A 52 2.96 -6.29 -12.58
CA ALA A 52 3.59 -5.04 -12.18
C ALA A 52 4.60 -5.22 -11.04
N ILE A 53 4.27 -6.04 -10.03
CA ILE A 53 5.20 -6.38 -8.94
C ILE A 53 6.42 -7.11 -9.49
N ALA A 54 6.23 -8.15 -10.31
CA ALA A 54 7.32 -8.93 -10.87
C ALA A 54 8.27 -8.09 -11.74
N ARG A 55 7.74 -7.06 -12.41
CA ARG A 55 8.51 -6.12 -13.21
C ARG A 55 9.31 -5.14 -12.35
N ASN A 56 8.68 -4.49 -11.38
CA ASN A 56 9.29 -3.38 -10.64
C ASN A 56 10.15 -3.87 -9.47
N TRP A 57 9.74 -4.97 -8.83
CA TRP A 57 10.42 -5.56 -7.68
C TRP A 57 10.59 -7.07 -7.84
N PRO A 58 11.43 -7.53 -8.79
CA PRO A 58 11.63 -8.97 -9.04
C PRO A 58 12.00 -9.75 -7.78
N SER A 59 12.83 -9.15 -6.91
CA SER A 59 13.27 -9.74 -5.64
C SER A 59 12.15 -9.88 -4.61
N ALA A 60 11.09 -9.07 -4.68
CA ALA A 60 9.95 -9.18 -3.78
C ALA A 60 9.20 -10.51 -3.99
N GLY A 61 9.19 -11.05 -5.21
CA GLY A 61 8.55 -12.34 -5.53
C GLY A 61 9.08 -13.52 -4.71
N LEU A 62 10.31 -13.43 -4.20
CA LEU A 62 10.99 -14.50 -3.46
C LEU A 62 10.75 -14.48 -1.95
N GLN A 63 10.19 -13.39 -1.40
CA GLN A 63 10.04 -13.29 0.04
C GLN A 63 8.95 -14.24 0.56
N LYS A 64 9.26 -15.03 1.59
CA LYS A 64 8.31 -15.91 2.29
C LYS A 64 7.29 -15.10 3.08
N ARG A 65 6.04 -15.58 3.16
CA ARG A 65 4.99 -15.03 4.03
C ARG A 65 5.55 -14.86 5.46
N TRP A 66 5.34 -13.68 6.05
CA TRP A 66 5.79 -13.40 7.41
C TRP A 66 4.71 -13.72 8.45
N PRO A 67 5.10 -14.01 9.71
CA PRO A 67 4.16 -14.19 10.81
C PRO A 67 3.59 -12.85 11.28
N GLY A 68 2.58 -12.88 12.15
CA GLY A 68 2.06 -11.70 12.83
C GLY A 68 0.70 -11.20 12.31
N PRO A 69 0.15 -10.16 12.96
CA PRO A 69 -1.22 -9.69 12.73
C PRO A 69 -1.44 -8.94 11.41
N ILE A 70 -0.38 -8.48 10.72
CA ILE A 70 -0.48 -7.68 9.50
C ILE A 70 -0.18 -8.55 8.27
N PRO A 71 -1.20 -9.01 7.53
CA PRO A 71 -1.03 -9.90 6.39
C PRO A 71 -0.60 -9.15 5.11
N ARG A 72 -0.05 -9.89 4.15
CA ARG A 72 0.28 -9.39 2.79
C ARG A 72 -0.92 -8.96 1.95
N GLY A 73 -2.12 -9.47 2.24
CA GLY A 73 -3.32 -9.16 1.46
C GLY A 73 -3.26 -9.57 -0.02
N SER A 74 -4.04 -8.87 -0.85
CA SER A 74 -4.12 -9.10 -2.29
C SER A 74 -2.90 -8.56 -3.04
N PRO A 75 -2.66 -9.00 -4.29
CA PRO A 75 -1.63 -8.44 -5.17
C PRO A 75 -1.72 -6.91 -5.31
N ARG A 76 -2.93 -6.34 -5.37
CA ARG A 76 -3.12 -4.89 -5.39
C ARG A 76 -2.60 -4.22 -4.11
N ARG A 77 -2.96 -4.76 -2.93
CA ARG A 77 -2.45 -4.24 -1.64
C ARG A 77 -0.93 -4.36 -1.60
N ARG A 78 -0.39 -5.48 -2.06
CA ARG A 78 1.04 -5.75 -2.10
C ARG A 78 1.78 -4.76 -2.99
N PHE A 79 1.23 -4.43 -4.16
CA PHE A 79 1.79 -3.40 -5.03
C PHE A 79 1.84 -2.05 -4.33
N GLN A 80 0.73 -1.64 -3.67
CA GLN A 80 0.68 -0.40 -2.90
C GLN A 80 1.72 -0.37 -1.77
N ALA A 81 1.88 -1.48 -1.06
CA ALA A 81 2.87 -1.60 0.01
C ALA A 81 4.30 -1.44 -0.53
N LEU A 82 4.66 -2.13 -1.60
CA LEU A 82 5.98 -2.02 -2.22
C LEU A 82 6.23 -0.59 -2.74
N TYR A 83 5.24 0.01 -3.38
CA TYR A 83 5.31 1.39 -3.86
C TYR A 83 5.55 2.38 -2.71
N VAL A 84 4.83 2.24 -1.59
CA VAL A 84 5.08 3.06 -0.39
C VAL A 84 6.47 2.81 0.17
N SER A 85 6.86 1.54 0.33
CA SER A 85 8.13 1.18 0.95
C SER A 85 9.34 1.71 0.17
N GLU A 86 9.27 1.74 -1.16
CA GLU A 86 10.32 2.29 -2.02
C GLU A 86 10.54 3.80 -1.78
N ASN A 87 9.48 4.52 -1.40
CA ASN A 87 9.51 5.97 -1.20
C ASN A 87 9.72 6.38 0.28
N LEU A 88 9.48 5.48 1.24
CA LEU A 88 9.40 5.82 2.67
C LEU A 88 10.72 5.63 3.43
N VAL A 89 11.48 4.57 3.12
CA VAL A 89 12.78 4.31 3.76
C VAL A 89 13.82 3.96 2.70
N PRO A 90 14.83 4.83 2.47
CA PRO A 90 15.99 4.48 1.67
C PRO A 90 16.73 3.31 2.33
N SER A 91 16.38 2.10 1.92
CA SER A 91 17.05 0.87 2.29
C SER A 91 18.03 0.61 1.17
N GLY A 92 19.33 0.51 1.48
CA GLY A 92 20.44 0.46 0.51
C GLY A 92 20.40 -0.70 -0.49
N GLY A 93 19.40 -0.72 -1.38
CA GLY A 93 19.14 -1.70 -2.43
C GLY A 93 17.96 -2.63 -2.18
N GLU A 94 17.64 -3.00 -0.93
CA GLU A 94 16.60 -4.00 -0.63
C GLU A 94 15.34 -3.41 -0.01
N ILE A 95 14.23 -3.43 -0.77
CA ILE A 95 12.93 -2.94 -0.30
C ILE A 95 12.35 -3.87 0.76
N ASP A 96 12.02 -3.29 1.91
CA ASP A 96 11.37 -3.98 3.02
C ASP A 96 9.84 -3.93 2.86
N GLU A 97 9.27 -4.89 2.14
CA GLU A 97 7.82 -4.97 1.87
C GLU A 97 6.97 -4.79 3.15
N LEU A 98 7.46 -5.26 4.30
CA LEU A 98 6.75 -5.16 5.58
C LEU A 98 6.53 -3.71 6.02
N VAL A 99 7.46 -2.80 5.72
CA VAL A 99 7.34 -1.36 6.00
C VAL A 99 6.14 -0.77 5.25
N GLY A 100 5.96 -1.17 4.00
CA GLY A 100 4.80 -0.78 3.21
C GLY A 100 3.48 -1.28 3.79
N HIS A 101 3.41 -2.54 4.21
CA HIS A 101 2.18 -3.11 4.77
C HIS A 101 1.81 -2.53 6.13
N THR A 102 2.81 -2.23 6.96
CA THR A 102 2.61 -1.58 8.26
C THR A 102 2.13 -0.13 8.09
N TYR A 103 2.65 0.60 7.10
CA TYR A 103 2.11 1.91 6.70
C TYR A 103 0.64 1.83 6.28
N LEU A 104 0.30 0.93 5.34
CA LEU A 104 -1.08 0.80 4.87
C LEU A 104 -2.02 0.37 6.00
N TYR A 105 -1.59 -0.57 6.84
CA TYR A 105 -2.33 -0.98 8.02
C TYR A 105 -2.63 0.21 8.93
N LEU A 106 -1.61 0.99 9.30
CA LEU A 106 -1.80 2.14 10.19
C LEU A 106 -2.76 3.16 9.57
N LYS A 107 -2.54 3.54 8.30
CA LYS A 107 -3.43 4.45 7.58
C LYS A 107 -4.90 3.98 7.62
N GLU A 108 -5.13 2.70 7.34
CA GLU A 108 -6.47 2.11 7.39
C GLU A 108 -7.08 2.13 8.80
N GLN A 109 -6.28 1.92 9.86
CA GLN A 109 -6.80 1.99 11.23
C GLN A 109 -7.19 3.42 11.61
N LEU A 110 -6.38 4.42 11.23
CA LEU A 110 -6.65 5.83 11.52
C LEU A 110 -7.87 6.36 10.75
N GLU A 111 -8.16 5.80 9.57
CA GLU A 111 -9.31 6.19 8.76
C GLU A 111 -10.63 5.55 9.20
N ARG A 112 -10.59 4.55 10.10
CA ARG A 112 -11.79 3.85 10.60
C ARG A 112 -12.65 4.76 11.48
N PRO A 113 -13.99 4.61 11.43
CA PRO A 113 -14.89 5.35 12.33
C PRO A 113 -14.64 5.08 13.82
N ALA A 114 -14.27 3.85 14.17
CA ALA A 114 -13.90 3.44 15.52
C ALA A 114 -12.43 3.00 15.52
N MET A 115 -11.55 3.96 15.80
CA MET A 115 -10.10 3.73 15.84
C MET A 115 -9.70 3.05 17.16
N PRO A 116 -8.86 2.00 17.14
CA PRO A 116 -8.22 1.48 18.34
C PRO A 116 -7.33 2.54 19.01
N PRO A 117 -7.05 2.44 20.33
CA PRO A 117 -6.12 3.36 20.98
C PRO A 117 -4.76 3.40 20.29
N SER A 118 -4.16 4.59 20.18
CA SER A 118 -2.88 4.79 19.49
C SER A 118 -1.75 3.93 20.06
N SER A 119 -1.74 3.69 21.37
CA SER A 119 -0.78 2.80 22.05
C SER A 119 -0.88 1.34 21.59
N ILE A 120 -2.09 0.84 21.33
CA ILE A 120 -2.33 -0.52 20.82
C ILE A 120 -1.87 -0.62 19.37
N LEU A 121 -2.16 0.39 18.55
CA LEU A 121 -1.69 0.46 17.16
C LEU A 121 -0.16 0.47 17.08
N HIS A 122 0.49 1.32 17.89
CA HIS A 122 1.94 1.40 17.97
C HIS A 122 2.57 0.09 18.46
N GLY A 123 2.02 -0.53 19.51
CA GLY A 123 2.46 -1.83 20.00
C GLY A 123 2.34 -2.93 18.95
N THR A 124 1.21 -2.98 18.22
CA THR A 124 0.97 -3.96 17.15
C THR A 124 2.02 -3.85 16.03
N ILE A 125 2.40 -2.63 15.64
CA ILE A 125 3.43 -2.41 14.61
C ILE A 125 4.81 -2.88 15.09
N ILE A 126 5.17 -2.60 16.34
CA ILE A 126 6.42 -3.08 16.93
C ILE A 126 6.45 -4.61 16.98
N ASP A 127 5.39 -5.23 17.52
CA ASP A 127 5.28 -6.68 17.63
C ASP A 127 5.38 -7.34 16.25
N GLN A 128 4.79 -6.73 15.22
CA GLN A 128 4.90 -7.20 13.85
C GLN A 128 6.35 -7.21 13.35
N PHE A 129 7.12 -6.14 13.60
CA PHE A 129 8.53 -6.09 13.20
C PHE A 129 9.40 -7.07 13.99
N ILE A 130 9.17 -7.19 15.30
CA ILE A 130 9.90 -8.14 16.16
C ILE A 130 9.62 -9.59 15.72
N ALA A 131 8.35 -9.93 15.45
CA ALA A 131 7.97 -11.25 14.95
C ALA A 131 8.62 -11.58 13.60
N CYS A 132 8.97 -10.56 12.81
CA CYS A 132 9.70 -10.69 11.54
C CYS A 132 11.22 -10.63 11.70
N GLY A 133 11.74 -10.71 12.93
CA GLY A 133 13.16 -10.80 13.25
C GLY A 133 13.90 -9.46 13.33
N LYS A 134 13.20 -8.31 13.37
CA LYS A 134 13.86 -7.03 13.66
C LYS A 134 14.19 -6.94 15.15
N THR A 135 15.29 -6.25 15.48
CA THR A 135 15.61 -5.92 16.88
C THR A 135 14.56 -4.95 17.44
N GLY A 136 14.39 -4.92 18.76
CA GLY A 136 13.45 -3.98 19.40
C GLY A 136 13.73 -2.53 19.01
N GLU A 137 14.99 -2.10 19.06
CA GLU A 137 15.41 -0.75 18.65
C GLU A 137 15.00 -0.43 17.20
N LYS A 138 15.27 -1.36 16.26
CA LYS A 138 14.91 -1.17 14.85
C LYS A 138 13.39 -1.20 14.64
N ALA A 139 12.67 -2.02 15.39
CA ALA A 139 11.20 -2.06 15.34
C ALA A 139 10.59 -0.74 15.83
N HIS A 140 11.12 -0.16 16.90
CA HIS A 140 10.73 1.16 17.40
C HIS A 140 11.03 2.27 16.37
N ASP A 141 12.25 2.32 15.85
CA ASP A 141 12.66 3.32 14.85
C ASP A 141 11.79 3.27 13.58
N LEU A 142 11.55 2.07 13.04
CA LEU A 142 10.65 1.88 11.89
C LEU A 142 9.22 2.28 12.21
N SER A 143 8.69 1.88 13.38
CA SER A 143 7.35 2.26 13.83
C SER A 143 7.19 3.78 13.86
N SER A 144 8.14 4.51 14.48
CA SER A 144 8.09 5.97 14.56
C SER A 144 8.14 6.62 13.17
N LYS A 145 9.00 6.16 12.26
CA LYS A 145 9.08 6.65 10.88
C LYS A 145 7.77 6.44 10.12
N ILE A 146 7.14 5.28 10.29
CA ILE A 146 5.86 4.96 9.67
C ILE A 146 4.75 5.85 10.22
N TRP A 147 4.69 6.07 11.54
CA TRP A 147 3.70 6.96 12.13
C TRP A 147 3.79 8.39 11.59
N LEU A 148 5.00 8.95 11.53
CA LEU A 148 5.23 10.28 10.95
C LEU A 148 4.80 10.32 9.49
N ALA A 149 5.26 9.36 8.68
CA ALA A 149 4.91 9.31 7.26
C ALA A 149 3.40 9.16 7.02
N VAL A 150 2.69 8.38 7.84
CA VAL A 150 1.23 8.25 7.72
C VAL A 150 0.55 9.56 8.07
N ILE A 151 0.92 10.20 9.18
CA ILE A 151 0.34 11.47 9.62
C ILE A 151 0.58 12.57 8.57
N ASP A 152 1.80 12.70 8.07
CA ASP A 152 2.17 13.68 7.04
C ASP A 152 1.46 13.42 5.71
N GLY A 153 1.07 12.17 5.45
CA GLY A 153 0.35 11.75 4.25
C GLY A 153 -1.18 11.82 4.35
N LEU A 154 -1.75 12.27 5.48
CA LEU A 154 -3.21 12.44 5.62
C LEU A 154 -3.68 13.69 4.86
N GLU A 155 -4.90 13.62 4.30
CA GLU A 155 -5.51 14.77 3.64
C GLU A 155 -5.77 15.92 4.62
N GLU A 156 -5.55 17.16 4.20
CA GLU A 156 -5.83 18.36 4.99
C GLU A 156 -7.35 18.64 5.03
N ASN A 157 -8.07 17.93 5.89
CA ASN A 157 -9.51 18.07 6.04
C ASN A 157 -9.97 18.01 7.50
N GLN A 158 -11.26 18.30 7.74
CA GLN A 158 -11.84 18.30 9.09
C GLN A 158 -11.71 16.95 9.80
N LYS A 159 -11.78 15.83 9.06
CA LYS A 159 -11.63 14.48 9.62
C LYS A 159 -10.22 14.28 10.18
N THR A 160 -9.20 14.69 9.43
CA THR A 160 -7.80 14.65 9.87
C THR A 160 -7.57 15.53 11.09
N PHE A 161 -8.13 16.74 11.13
CA PHE A 161 -8.02 17.60 12.31
C PHE A 161 -8.60 16.93 13.58
N LEU A 162 -9.79 16.33 13.46
CA LEU A 162 -10.42 15.63 14.59
C LEU A 162 -9.61 14.42 15.05
N LEU A 163 -9.02 13.67 14.12
CA LEU A 163 -8.11 12.57 14.41
C LEU A 163 -6.87 13.05 15.17
N LEU A 164 -6.16 14.07 14.67
CA LEU A 164 -4.96 14.59 15.32
C LEU A 164 -5.27 15.15 16.71
N LYS A 165 -6.40 15.84 16.88
CA LYS A 165 -6.88 16.31 18.18
C LYS A 165 -7.14 15.16 19.15
N HIS A 166 -7.68 14.04 18.65
CA HIS A 166 -7.92 12.85 19.46
C HIS A 166 -6.60 12.19 19.89
N LEU A 167 -5.66 12.00 18.96
CA LEU A 167 -4.32 11.45 19.25
C LEU A 167 -3.55 12.29 20.27
N ALA A 168 -3.58 13.62 20.14
CA ALA A 168 -2.93 14.52 21.11
C ALA A 168 -3.49 14.35 22.53
N ARG A 169 -4.81 14.20 22.67
CA ARG A 169 -5.47 13.99 23.97
C ARG A 169 -5.19 12.62 24.57
N GLU A 170 -4.96 11.60 23.76
CA GLU A 170 -4.54 10.29 24.26
C GLU A 170 -3.12 10.37 24.85
N GLY A 171 -2.22 11.09 24.19
CA GLY A 171 -0.84 11.28 24.66
C GLY A 171 -0.73 12.06 25.99
N GLU A 172 -1.67 12.96 26.28
CA GLU A 172 -1.73 13.68 27.57
C GLU A 172 -2.18 12.80 28.75
N ARG A 173 -2.73 11.61 28.48
CA ARG A 173 -3.32 10.72 29.50
C ARG A 173 -2.49 9.47 29.82
N GLY A 174 -1.43 9.21 29.04
CA GLY A 174 -0.49 8.10 29.24
C GLY A 174 0.79 8.55 29.91
#